data_AF-A0A1D9LCK7-F1
#
_entry.id   AF-A0A1D9LCK7-F1
#
_cell.length_a   1.000
_cell.length_b   1.000
_cell.length_c   1.000
_cell.angle_alpha   90.00
_cell.angle_beta   90.00
_cell.angle_gamma   90.00
#
_symmetry.space_group_name_H-M   'P 1'
#
loop_
_entity.id
_entity.type
_entity.pdbx_description
1 polymer ?
#
loop_
_entity_poly.entity_id
_entity_poly.type
_entity_poly.pdbx_seq_one_letter_code
_entity_poly.pdbx_strand_id
1 'polypeptide(L)'
;MTATFPEVLVPQAISAGAFDADDADVRNNLGLLGLLDVYSRDGRYHLTVSLEPVGSDPQPTQWTLEAEMEVCAEAKVAHCKLGQVQYVGNAPGNHLRKMLANGELHGYLTQNLAEAA
;
A
#
# COMPACT_ATOMS: atom_id res chain seq x y z
N MET A 1 17.77 9.12 25.68
CA MET A 1 18.33 7.92 25.03
C MET A 1 17.79 7.92 23.62
N THR A 2 18.60 8.42 22.68
CA THR A 2 18.27 8.55 21.27
C THR A 2 18.29 7.15 20.68
N ALA A 3 17.13 6.64 20.27
CA ALA A 3 17.08 5.46 19.42
C ALA A 3 17.62 5.91 18.06
N THR A 4 18.90 5.65 17.84
CA THR A 4 19.49 5.74 16.50
C THR A 4 18.79 4.67 15.67
N PHE A 5 17.78 5.07 14.91
CA PHE A 5 17.20 4.25 13.87
C PHE A 5 18.34 3.81 12.95
N PRO A 6 18.45 2.52 12.58
CA PRO A 6 19.45 2.11 11.62
C PRO A 6 19.12 2.79 10.29
N GLU A 7 20.03 3.70 9.89
CA GLU A 7 20.12 4.48 8.65
C GLU A 7 20.11 3.66 7.34
N VAL A 8 19.59 2.44 7.35
CA VAL A 8 19.66 1.51 6.22
C VAL A 8 18.36 0.74 6.13
N LEU A 9 17.29 1.43 5.71
CA LEU A 9 16.14 0.79 5.07
C LEU A 9 15.27 1.81 4.31
N VAL A 10 15.84 2.93 3.83
CA VAL A 10 15.30 3.51 2.60
C VAL A 10 15.63 2.46 1.54
N PRO A 11 14.68 1.68 0.99
CA PRO A 11 15.01 0.82 -0.12
C PRO A 11 15.35 1.79 -1.24
N GLN A 12 16.65 2.04 -1.44
CA GLN A 12 17.14 2.86 -2.54
C GLN A 12 16.55 2.25 -3.81
N ALA A 13 15.57 2.97 -4.35
CA ALA A 13 14.74 2.59 -5.49
C ALA A 13 13.80 1.39 -5.25
N ILE A 14 12.69 1.59 -4.55
CA ILE A 14 11.42 1.10 -5.11
C ILE A 14 11.23 1.85 -6.43
N SER A 15 11.79 1.32 -7.51
CA SER A 15 11.57 1.88 -8.84
C SER A 15 10.09 1.73 -9.16
N ALA A 16 9.47 2.74 -9.78
CA ALA A 16 8.04 2.78 -10.09
C ALA A 16 7.51 1.58 -10.92
N GLY A 17 8.38 0.68 -11.38
CA GLY A 17 8.05 -0.57 -12.07
C GLY A 17 8.36 -1.86 -11.29
N ALA A 18 8.57 -1.78 -9.97
CA ALA A 18 8.88 -2.94 -9.13
C ALA A 18 7.67 -3.86 -8.94
N PHE A 19 6.45 -3.31 -8.88
CA PHE A 19 5.22 -4.05 -8.67
C PHE A 19 4.41 -4.17 -9.96
N ASP A 20 3.77 -5.32 -10.16
CA ASP A 20 2.94 -5.59 -11.34
C ASP A 20 1.46 -5.64 -10.96
N ALA A 21 0.65 -4.75 -11.55
CA ALA A 21 -0.77 -4.66 -11.25
C ALA A 21 -1.59 -5.82 -11.82
N ASP A 22 -1.09 -6.50 -12.85
CA ASP A 22 -1.78 -7.65 -13.42
C ASP A 22 -1.69 -8.88 -12.50
N ASP A 23 -0.58 -9.03 -11.78
CA ASP A 23 -0.31 -10.11 -10.81
C ASP A 23 -0.87 -9.84 -9.41
N ALA A 24 -1.44 -8.65 -9.17
CA ALA A 24 -1.97 -8.28 -7.87
C ALA A 24 -3.24 -9.10 -7.50
N ASP A 25 -3.24 -9.80 -6.37
CA ASP A 25 -4.45 -10.45 -5.84
C ASP A 25 -5.38 -9.36 -5.27
N VAL A 26 -6.58 -9.25 -5.85
CA VAL A 26 -7.56 -8.22 -5.49
C VAL A 26 -8.75 -8.87 -4.81
N ARG A 27 -8.97 -8.51 -3.54
CA ARG A 27 -10.07 -9.06 -2.74
C ARG A 27 -11.02 -7.96 -2.30
N ASN A 28 -12.32 -8.21 -2.53
CA ASN A 28 -13.42 -7.40 -2.03
C ASN A 28 -14.25 -8.29 -1.10
N ASN A 29 -13.80 -8.50 0.15
CA ASN A 29 -14.46 -9.42 1.07
C ASN A 29 -15.12 -8.68 2.25
N LEU A 30 -16.23 -9.26 2.71
CA LEU A 30 -17.20 -8.80 3.73
C LEU A 30 -16.58 -8.34 5.08
N GLY A 31 -15.81 -7.24 5.06
CA GLY A 31 -15.17 -6.66 6.25
C GLY A 31 -13.89 -5.87 5.94
N LEU A 32 -13.23 -6.14 4.80
CA LEU A 32 -12.07 -5.41 4.29
C LEU A 32 -12.41 -4.97 2.87
N LEU A 33 -12.92 -3.76 2.73
CA LEU A 33 -13.46 -3.30 1.46
C LEU A 33 -12.32 -2.76 0.58
N GLY A 34 -11.59 -3.68 -0.02
CA GLY A 34 -10.57 -3.40 -1.04
C GLY A 34 -9.18 -3.72 -0.51
N LEU A 35 -8.76 -4.97 -0.70
CA LEU A 35 -7.40 -5.42 -0.44
C LEU A 35 -6.70 -5.67 -1.77
N LEU A 36 -5.48 -5.16 -1.90
CA LEU A 36 -4.55 -5.43 -2.97
C LEU A 36 -3.28 -6.02 -2.37
N ASP A 37 -2.88 -7.18 -2.86
CA ASP A 37 -1.70 -7.90 -2.42
C ASP A 37 -0.83 -8.21 -3.63
N VAL A 38 0.44 -7.77 -3.62
CA VAL A 38 1.34 -7.90 -4.77
C VAL A 38 2.79 -8.07 -4.34
N TYR A 39 3.48 -8.99 -4.99
CA TYR A 39 4.93 -9.14 -4.85
C TYR A 39 5.67 -8.27 -5.87
N SER A 40 6.85 -7.79 -5.50
CA SER A 40 7.74 -7.18 -6.48
C SER A 40 8.21 -8.22 -7.50
N ARG A 41 8.53 -7.79 -8.73
CA ARG A 41 9.00 -8.66 -9.83
C ARG A 41 10.23 -9.49 -9.48
N ASP A 42 11.05 -8.99 -8.56
CA ASP A 42 12.24 -9.65 -8.06
C ASP A 42 12.01 -10.44 -6.76
N GLY A 43 10.77 -10.47 -6.25
CA GLY A 43 10.38 -11.18 -5.04
C GLY A 43 10.99 -10.64 -3.74
N ARG A 44 11.65 -9.48 -3.78
CA ARG A 44 12.30 -8.89 -2.60
C ARG A 44 11.32 -8.21 -1.65
N TYR A 45 10.19 -7.74 -2.19
CA TYR A 45 9.19 -6.99 -1.46
C TYR A 45 7.81 -7.61 -1.64
N HIS A 46 7.02 -7.53 -0.59
CA HIS A 46 5.60 -7.84 -0.60
C HIS A 46 4.84 -6.61 -0.16
N LEU A 47 3.89 -6.16 -0.99
CA LEU A 47 3.10 -4.97 -0.75
C LEU A 47 1.65 -5.39 -0.55
N THR A 48 1.11 -5.07 0.63
CA THR A 48 -0.29 -5.21 0.97
C THR A 48 -0.89 -3.82 1.11
N VAL A 49 -1.97 -3.53 0.39
CA VAL A 49 -2.67 -2.24 0.45
C VAL A 49 -4.13 -2.49 0.73
N SER A 50 -4.68 -1.78 1.71
CA SER A 50 -6.10 -1.85 2.05
C SER A 50 -6.77 -0.48 1.87
N LEU A 51 -8.02 -0.52 1.44
CA LEU A 51 -8.97 0.56 1.54
C LEU A 51 -10.03 0.20 2.55
N GLU A 52 -10.30 1.12 3.46
CA GLU A 52 -11.37 0.97 4.44
C GLU A 52 -12.27 2.20 4.42
N PRO A 53 -13.60 2.05 4.36
CA PRO A 53 -14.48 3.20 4.32
C PRO A 53 -14.40 3.98 5.64
N VAL A 54 -14.40 5.30 5.55
CA VAL A 54 -14.50 6.16 6.73
C VAL A 54 -15.97 6.24 7.13
N GLY A 55 -16.31 5.60 8.24
CA GLY A 55 -17.67 5.58 8.78
C GLY A 55 -18.49 4.37 8.32
N SER A 56 -19.79 4.41 8.60
CA SER A 56 -20.74 3.31 8.38
C SER A 56 -21.77 3.62 7.27
N ASP A 57 -21.48 4.61 6.42
CA ASP A 57 -22.37 4.98 5.34
C ASP A 57 -22.54 3.85 4.33
N PRO A 58 -23.77 3.66 3.79
CA PRO A 58 -24.03 2.65 2.78
C PRO A 58 -23.33 2.94 1.43
N GLN A 59 -22.93 4.20 1.21
CA GLN A 59 -22.15 4.65 0.05
C GLN A 59 -21.03 5.58 0.53
N PRO A 60 -19.94 5.04 1.08
CA PRO A 60 -18.85 5.84 1.61
C PRO A 60 -18.11 6.54 0.46
N THR A 61 -17.88 7.84 0.62
CA THR A 61 -17.15 8.67 -0.34
C THR A 61 -15.70 8.95 0.10
N GLN A 62 -15.42 8.71 1.38
CA GLN A 62 -14.10 8.84 1.99
C GLN A 62 -13.61 7.47 2.45
N TRP A 63 -12.35 7.18 2.14
CA TRP A 63 -11.73 5.91 2.42
C TRP A 63 -10.34 6.13 3.00
N THR A 64 -9.98 5.35 4.02
CA THR A 64 -8.63 5.29 4.56
C THR A 64 -7.82 4.33 3.71
N LEU A 65 -6.68 4.78 3.23
CA LEU A 65 -5.70 3.99 2.52
C LEU A 65 -4.55 3.63 3.48
N GLU A 66 -4.35 2.33 3.68
CA GLU A 66 -3.22 1.80 4.46
C GLU A 66 -2.38 0.92 3.56
N ALA A 67 -1.06 0.98 3.73
CA ALA A 67 -0.14 0.10 3.02
C ALA A 67 0.86 -0.50 3.99
N GLU A 68 1.13 -1.77 3.80
CA GLU A 68 2.13 -2.53 4.51
C GLU A 68 3.10 -3.10 3.48
N MET A 69 4.38 -2.85 3.69
CA MET A 69 5.44 -3.37 2.84
C MET A 69 6.37 -4.24 3.66
N GLU A 70 6.49 -5.51 3.28
CA GLU A 70 7.44 -6.45 3.86
C GLU A 70 8.67 -6.60 2.96
N VAL A 71 9.85 -6.58 3.57
CA VAL A 71 11.12 -6.99 2.96
C VAL A 71 11.30 -8.50 3.22
N CYS A 72 10.96 -9.33 2.23
CA CYS A 72 10.86 -10.78 2.39
C CYS A 72 12.17 -11.43 2.84
N ALA A 73 13.33 -10.89 2.42
CA ALA A 73 14.64 -11.42 2.79
C ALA A 73 14.97 -11.25 4.29
N GLU A 74 14.36 -10.27 4.95
CA GLU A 74 14.66 -9.91 6.34
C GLU A 74 13.45 -10.13 7.27
N ALA A 75 12.30 -10.56 6.73
CA ALA A 75 10.99 -10.61 7.41
C ALA A 75 10.67 -9.29 8.15
N LYS A 76 11.16 -8.16 7.62
CA LYS A 76 10.94 -6.84 8.19
C LYS A 76 9.73 -6.22 7.53
N VAL A 77 8.74 -5.89 8.35
CA VAL A 77 7.50 -5.26 7.91
C VAL A 77 7.56 -3.78 8.24
N ALA A 78 7.41 -2.93 7.22
CA ALA A 78 7.20 -1.51 7.35
C ALA A 78 5.72 -1.22 7.07
N HIS A 79 4.99 -0.81 8.11
CA HIS A 79 3.60 -0.40 7.98
C HIS A 79 3.55 1.13 7.80
N CYS A 80 2.85 1.59 6.77
CA CYS A 80 2.66 3.01 6.48
C CYS A 80 1.18 3.32 6.24
N LYS A 81 0.61 4.19 7.08
CA LYS A 81 -0.73 4.73 6.83
C LYS A 81 -0.62 5.85 5.80
N LEU A 82 -1.15 5.62 4.60
CA LEU A 82 -0.91 6.49 3.44
C LEU A 82 -1.85 7.71 3.38
N GLY A 83 -2.98 7.66 4.07
CA GLY A 83 -3.88 8.81 4.24
C GLY A 83 -5.33 8.50 3.90
N GLN A 84 -6.09 9.54 3.55
CA GLN A 84 -7.48 9.41 3.11
C GLN A 84 -7.59 9.69 1.61
N VAL A 85 -8.29 8.82 0.90
CA VAL A 85 -8.61 8.97 -0.52
C VAL A 85 -10.11 9.16 -0.72
N GLN A 86 -10.45 9.98 -1.71
CA GLN A 86 -11.83 10.11 -2.15
C GLN A 86 -12.10 9.06 -3.23
N TYR A 87 -12.92 8.08 -2.89
CA TYR A 87 -13.35 7.03 -3.80
C TYR A 87 -14.86 6.87 -3.69
N VAL A 88 -15.53 6.91 -4.84
CA VAL A 88 -16.98 6.69 -4.94
C VAL A 88 -17.18 5.51 -5.88
N GLY A 89 -17.47 4.34 -5.30
CA GLY A 89 -17.68 3.12 -6.06
C GLY A 89 -17.84 1.88 -5.19
N ASN A 90 -18.13 0.75 -5.83
CA ASN A 90 -18.40 -0.54 -5.17
C ASN A 90 -17.29 -1.59 -5.41
N ALA A 91 -16.17 -1.18 -6.01
CA ALA A 91 -15.04 -2.05 -6.34
C ALA A 91 -13.70 -1.44 -5.88
N PRO A 92 -13.52 -1.20 -4.57
CA PRO A 92 -12.33 -0.54 -4.02
C PRO A 92 -11.04 -1.31 -4.31
N GLY A 93 -11.06 -2.65 -4.35
CA GLY A 93 -9.89 -3.43 -4.74
C GLY A 93 -9.46 -3.19 -6.20
N ASN A 94 -10.41 -3.03 -7.13
CA ASN A 94 -10.08 -2.67 -8.52
C ASN A 94 -9.58 -1.23 -8.63
N HIS A 95 -10.02 -0.35 -7.74
CA HIS A 95 -9.49 1.01 -7.64
C HIS A 95 -8.03 0.99 -7.20
N LEU A 96 -7.68 0.21 -6.17
CA LEU A 96 -6.29 0.00 -5.74
C LEU A 96 -5.41 -0.52 -6.88
N ARG A 97 -5.89 -1.51 -7.64
CA ARG A 97 -5.15 -2.03 -8.80
C ARG A 97 -4.85 -0.94 -9.82
N LYS A 98 -5.82 -0.06 -10.09
CA LYS A 98 -5.62 1.10 -10.99
C LYS A 98 -4.63 2.11 -10.41
N MET A 99 -4.71 2.40 -9.12
CA MET A 99 -3.76 3.29 -8.44
C MET A 99 -2.33 2.73 -8.53
N LEU A 100 -2.16 1.41 -8.38
CA LEU A 100 -0.88 0.74 -8.57
C LEU A 100 -0.39 0.89 -10.01
N ALA A 101 -1.23 0.56 -11.00
CA ALA A 101 -0.90 0.63 -12.43
C ALA A 101 -0.54 2.05 -12.89
N ASN A 102 -1.16 3.07 -12.29
CA ASN A 102 -0.89 4.49 -12.57
C ASN A 102 0.32 5.03 -11.79
N GLY A 103 0.93 4.23 -10.91
CA GLY A 103 2.04 4.64 -10.05
C GLY A 103 1.64 5.57 -8.89
N GLU A 104 0.36 5.77 -8.63
CA GLU A 104 -0.14 6.65 -7.57
C GLU A 104 0.27 6.13 -6.19
N LEU A 105 0.28 4.81 -5.99
CA LEU A 105 0.73 4.18 -4.73
C LEU A 105 2.21 4.41 -4.45
N HIS A 106 3.06 4.58 -5.47
CA HIS A 106 4.49 4.84 -5.27
C HIS A 106 4.75 6.20 -4.61
N GLY A 107 3.93 7.21 -4.90
CA GLY A 107 4.04 8.52 -4.25
C GLY A 107 3.83 8.43 -2.73
N TYR A 108 2.89 7.59 -2.31
CA TYR A 108 2.58 7.37 -0.91
C TYR A 108 3.64 6.54 -0.17
N LEU A 109 4.17 5.51 -0.84
CA LEU A 109 5.25 4.67 -0.30
C LEU A 109 6.54 5.49 -0.09
N THR A 110 6.91 6.32 -1.08
CA THR A 110 8.16 7.10 -1.03
C THR A 110 8.13 8.25 -0.02
N GLN A 111 7.01 8.95 0.13
CA GLN A 111 6.88 10.04 1.10
C GLN A 111 6.89 9.54 2.55
N ASN A 112 6.19 8.44 2.85
CA ASN A 112 6.10 7.92 4.22
C ASN A 112 7.30 7.07 4.62
N LEU A 113 7.97 6.36 3.69
CA LEU A 113 9.25 5.72 3.97
C LEU A 113 10.36 6.75 4.29
N ALA A 114 10.25 7.97 3.75
CA ALA A 114 11.17 9.06 4.06
C ALA A 114 10.86 9.75 5.41
N GLU A 115 9.59 9.78 5.85
CA GLU A 115 9.20 10.28 7.18
C GLU A 115 9.36 9.25 8.31
N ALA A 116 9.35 7.96 7.98
CA ALA A 116 9.64 6.87 8.90
C ALA A 116 11.16 6.63 9.11
N ALA A 117 12.01 7.41 8.44
CA ALA A 117 13.48 7.41 8.54
C ALA A 117 13.97 8.60 9.40
#